data_AF-A0AAN4MHW8-F1
#
_entry.id   AF-A0AAN4MHW8-F1
#
_cell.length_a   1.000
_cell.length_b   1.000
_cell.length_c   1.000
_cell.angle_alpha   90.00
_cell.angle_beta   90.00
_cell.angle_gamma   90.00
#
_symmetry.space_group_name_H-M   'P 1'
#
loop_
_entity.id
_entity.type
_entity.pdbx_description
1 polymer ?
#
loop_
_entity_poly.entity_id
_entity_poly.type
_entity_poly.pdbx_seq_one_letter_code
_entity_poly.pdbx_strand_id
1 'polypeptide(L)' 'MSIFLIRHAESEANINGKTLSHALITLSEHGHKQAQALCSQLPKIDHVIVSRYLRTH' A
#
# COMPACT_ATOMS: atom_id res chain seq x y z
N MET A 1 13.85 18.05 -7.38
CA MET A 1 13.02 17.00 -8.00
C MET A 1 13.23 15.74 -7.20
N SER A 2 12.17 15.16 -6.64
CA SER A 2 12.27 13.96 -5.79
C SER A 2 11.34 12.88 -6.32
N ILE A 3 11.81 11.63 -6.28
CA ILE A 3 11.01 10.45 -6.59
C ILE A 3 10.83 9.68 -5.29
N PHE A 4 9.59 9.31 -4.97
CA PHE A 4 9.26 8.54 -3.78
C PHE A 4 8.92 7.10 -4.20
N LEU A 5 9.60 6.14 -3.58
CA LEU A 5 9.32 4.72 -3.75
C LEU A 5 8.63 4.21 -2.48
N ILE A 6 7.35 3.88 -2.60
CA ILE A 6 6.52 3.49 -1.47
C ILE A 6 6.11 2.03 -1.66
N ARG A 7 6.40 1.21 -0.65
CA ARG A 7 5.85 -0.15 -0.58
C ARG A 7 4.41 -0.08 -0.06
N HIS A 8 3.54 -0.97 -0.54
CA HIS A 8 2.22 -1.13 0.06
C HIS A 8 2.30 -1.41 1.58
N ALA A 9 1.28 -0.98 2.30
CA ALA A 9 1.15 -1.21 3.73
C ALA A 9 0.89 -2.69 4.06
N GLU A 10 0.73 -3.00 5.35
CA GLU A 10 0.43 -4.37 5.80
C GLU A 10 -0.81 -4.95 5.12
N SER A 11 -0.70 -6.20 4.68
CA SER A 11 -1.77 -6.95 4.03
C SER A 11 -2.13 -8.22 4.79
N GLU A 12 -3.30 -8.80 4.49
CA GLU A 12 -3.75 -10.06 5.10
C GLU A 12 -2.73 -11.20 4.94
N ALA A 13 -2.00 -11.20 3.81
CA ALA A 13 -0.93 -12.17 3.56
C ALA A 13 0.32 -11.94 4.42
N ASN A 14 0.56 -10.71 4.90
CA ASN A 14 1.67 -10.40 5.80
C ASN A 14 1.41 -10.88 7.23
N ILE A 15 0.14 -10.84 7.68
CA ILE A 15 -0.26 -11.31 9.02
C ILE A 15 -0.21 -12.83 9.11
N ASN A 16 -0.84 -13.52 8.14
CA ASN A 16 -1.09 -14.96 8.24
C ASN A 16 -0.16 -15.82 7.38
N GLY A 17 0.77 -15.22 6.62
CA GLY A 17 1.66 -15.94 5.70
C GLY A 17 0.95 -16.70 4.57
N LYS A 18 -0.38 -16.57 4.45
CA LYS A 18 -1.21 -17.26 3.45
C LYS A 18 -1.30 -16.43 2.17
N THR A 19 -0.85 -17.02 1.08
CA THR A 19 -0.97 -16.46 -0.27
C THR A 19 -2.33 -16.83 -0.86
N LEU A 20 -3.30 -15.92 -0.71
CA LEU A 20 -4.39 -15.84 -1.68
C LEU A 20 -3.81 -15.52 -3.06
N SER A 21 -4.63 -15.60 -4.12
CA SER A 21 -4.24 -15.08 -5.45
C SER A 21 -3.62 -13.69 -5.27
N HIS A 22 -2.37 -13.52 -5.71
CA HIS A 22 -1.56 -12.33 -5.43
C HIS A 22 -2.23 -11.02 -5.85
N ALA A 23 -3.14 -11.06 -6.82
CA ALA A 23 -3.91 -9.90 -7.28
C ALA A 23 -4.95 -9.41 -6.27
N LEU A 24 -5.50 -10.30 -5.46
CA LEU A 24 -6.69 -10.07 -4.62
C LEU A 24 -6.35 -9.88 -3.13
N ILE A 25 -5.08 -9.89 -2.76
CA ILE A 25 -4.67 -9.67 -1.37
C ILE A 25 -4.98 -8.20 -1.00
N THR A 26 -5.90 -8.01 -0.06
CA THR A 26 -6.29 -6.72 0.53
C THR A 26 -5.29 -6.26 1.60
N LEU A 27 -5.28 -4.95 1.89
CA LEU A 27 -4.66 -4.45 3.10
C LEU A 27 -5.40 -4.95 4.34
N SER A 28 -4.68 -5.07 5.45
CA SER A 28 -5.32 -5.23 6.77
C SER A 28 -5.88 -3.90 7.25
N GLU A 29 -6.71 -3.92 8.30
CA GLU A 29 -7.15 -2.68 8.95
C GLU A 29 -5.96 -1.83 9.44
N HIS A 30 -4.90 -2.49 9.92
CA HIS A 30 -3.67 -1.81 10.32
C HIS A 30 -2.95 -1.23 9.10
N GLY A 31 -2.91 -1.95 7.98
CA GLY A 31 -2.36 -1.46 6.72
C GLY A 31 -3.07 -0.21 6.20
N HIS A 32 -4.39 -0.16 6.28
CA HIS A 32 -5.14 1.06 5.93
C HIS A 32 -4.74 2.26 6.80
N LYS A 33 -4.58 2.06 8.12
CA LYS A 33 -4.10 3.11 9.03
C LYS A 33 -2.67 3.57 8.70
N GLN A 34 -1.78 2.65 8.34
CA GLN A 34 -0.42 2.98 7.88
C GLN A 34 -0.44 3.85 6.62
N ALA A 35 -1.23 3.47 5.62
CA ALA A 35 -1.37 4.23 4.37
C ALA A 35 -1.94 5.64 4.63
N GLN A 36 -2.96 5.75 5.48
CA GLN A 36 -3.54 7.04 5.85
C GLN A 36 -2.55 7.94 6.59
N ALA A 37 -1.76 7.39 7.52
CA ALA A 37 -0.76 8.14 8.26
C ALA A 37 0.38 8.65 7.36
N LEU A 38 0.71 7.93 6.29
CA LEU A 38 1.71 8.36 5.31
C LEU A 38 1.25 9.56 4.49
N CYS A 39 -0.05 9.66 4.15
CA CYS A 39 -0.59 10.78 3.38
C CYS A 39 -0.31 12.15 4.03
N SER A 40 -0.30 12.22 5.36
CA SER A 40 0.03 13.45 6.11
C SER A 40 1.52 13.82 6.09
N GLN A 41 2.39 12.91 5.64
CA GLN A 41 3.85 13.09 5.63
C GLN A 41 4.39 13.36 4.23
N LEU A 42 3.62 13.02 3.19
CA LEU A 42 4.02 13.23 1.81
C LEU A 42 3.84 14.70 1.41
N PRO A 43 4.78 15.27 0.61
CA PRO A 43 4.54 16.56 -0.03
C PRO A 43 3.42 16.42 -1.08
N LYS A 44 3.02 17.54 -1.68
CA LYS A 44 2.13 17.50 -2.85
C LYS A 44 2.77 16.64 -3.95
N ILE A 45 2.03 15.66 -4.45
CA ILE A 45 2.45 14.73 -5.50
C ILE A 45 1.71 15.06 -6.79
N ASP A 46 2.44 15.34 -7.87
CA ASP A 46 1.86 15.67 -9.18
C ASP A 46 1.42 14.41 -9.95
N HIS A 47 2.15 13.30 -9.80
CA HIS A 47 1.88 12.05 -10.51
C HIS A 47 2.06 10.84 -9.59
N VAL A 48 1.10 9.91 -9.67
CA VAL A 48 1.10 8.66 -8.90
C VAL A 48 1.01 7.49 -9.89
N ILE A 49 1.90 6.52 -9.72
CA ILE A 49 1.89 5.27 -10.50
C ILE A 49 1.74 4.12 -9.49
N VAL A 50 0.74 3.28 -9.70
CA VAL A 50 0.42 2.13 -8.83
C VAL A 50 0.41 0.84 -9.62
N SER A 51 0.76 -0.26 -8.96
CA SER A 51 0.65 -1.59 -9.55
C SER A 51 -0.81 -2.02 -9.66
N ARG A 52 -1.10 -3.07 -10.44
CA ARG A 52 -2.48 -3.61 -10.60
C ARG A 52 -2.97 -4.44 -9.40
N TYR A 53 -2.22 -4.50 -8.30
CA TYR A 53 -2.55 -5.31 -7.13
C TYR A 53 -3.46 -4.55 -6.16
N LEU A 54 -4.43 -5.25 -5.55
CA LEU A 54 -5.44 -4.60 -4.71
C LEU A 54 -4.84 -3.81 -3.53
N ARG A 55 -3.81 -4.36 -2.88
CA ARG A 55 -3.07 -3.68 -1.79
C ARG A 55 -2.30 -2.42 -2.17
N THR A 56 -2.22 -2.05 -3.45
CA THR A 56 -1.60 -0.78 -3.90
C THR A 56 -2.60 0.29 -4.31
N HIS A 57 -3.90 0.02 -4.20
CA HIS A 57 -4.99 0.98 -4.42
C HIS A 57 -5.58 1.43 -3.07
#